data_AF-A0A1W2F3P1-F1
#
_entry.id   AF-A0A1W2F3P1-F1
#
_cell.length_a   1.000
_cell.length_b   1.000
_cell.length_c   1.000
_cell.angle_alpha   90.00
_cell.angle_beta   90.00
_cell.angle_gamma   90.00
#
_symmetry.space_group_name_H-M   'P 1'
#
loop_
_entity.id
_entity.type
_entity.pdbx_description
1 polymer ?
#
loop_
_entity_poly.entity_id
_entity_poly.type
_entity_poly.pdbx_seq_one_letter_code
_entity_poly.pdbx_strand_id
1 'polypeptide(L)' 'YELIGDDDGVFGCMTLLGCQDYCPKDLPHQTQIAFLRKKMALVK' A
#
# COMPACT_ATOMS: atom_id res chain seq x y z
N TYR A 1 10.99 17.85 -8.81
CA TYR A 1 11.05 16.48 -8.25
C TYR A 1 9.64 15.91 -8.34
N GLU A 2 9.50 14.60 -8.52
CA GLU A 2 8.20 13.92 -8.42
C GLU A 2 7.90 13.65 -6.95
N LEU A 3 6.67 13.93 -6.51
CA LEU A 3 6.27 13.68 -5.13
C LEU A 3 6.07 12.17 -4.96
N ILE A 4 6.72 11.57 -3.96
CA ILE A 4 6.57 10.14 -3.67
C ILE A 4 5.75 10.03 -2.39
N GLY A 5 4.60 9.38 -2.47
CA GLY A 5 3.70 9.19 -1.32
C GLY A 5 2.64 10.27 -1.21
N ASP A 6 1.77 10.32 -2.22
CA ASP A 6 0.56 11.13 -2.26
C ASP A 6 -0.70 10.25 -2.25
N ASP A 7 -1.84 10.89 -2.47
CA ASP A 7 -3.15 10.23 -2.48
C ASP A 7 -3.38 9.36 -3.73
N ASP A 8 -2.60 9.54 -4.80
CA ASP A 8 -2.63 8.63 -5.96
C ASP A 8 -1.77 7.36 -5.70
N GLY A 9 -0.91 7.39 -4.68
CA GLY A 9 -0.06 6.28 -4.27
C GLY A 9 -0.54 5.49 -3.05
N VAL A 10 0.41 5.11 -2.18
CA VAL A 10 0.14 4.23 -1.01
C VAL A 10 -0.83 4.86 0.01
N PHE A 11 -0.97 6.19 0.01
CA PHE A 11 -1.85 6.88 0.97
C PHE A 11 -3.31 6.92 0.53
N GLY A 12 -3.60 6.83 -0.77
CA GLY A 12 -4.96 6.64 -1.32
C GLY A 12 -5.55 5.26 -1.09
N CYS A 13 -4.74 4.27 -0.71
CA CYS A 13 -5.24 2.94 -0.38
C CYS A 13 -6.18 2.99 0.84
N MET A 14 -7.45 2.64 0.63
CA MET A 14 -8.50 2.63 1.66
C MET A 14 -8.55 1.35 2.50
N THR A 15 -7.67 0.38 2.24
CA THR A 15 -7.65 -0.91 2.98
C THR A 15 -8.97 -1.69 2.88
N LEU A 16 -9.60 -1.68 1.70
CA LEU A 16 -10.80 -2.51 1.41
C LEU A 16 -10.47 -3.99 1.16
N LEU A 17 -9.18 -4.32 1.02
CA LEU A 17 -8.62 -5.69 0.93
C LEU A 17 -9.06 -6.57 -0.26
N GLY A 18 -9.83 -6.06 -1.23
CA GLY A 18 -10.16 -6.82 -2.45
C GLY A 18 -8.94 -7.34 -3.24
N CYS A 19 -7.80 -6.65 -3.19
CA CYS A 19 -6.55 -7.14 -3.79
C CYS A 19 -5.96 -8.35 -3.04
N GLN A 20 -6.18 -8.49 -1.73
CA GLN A 20 -5.74 -9.65 -0.95
C GLN A 20 -6.65 -10.84 -1.23
N ASP A 21 -7.97 -10.64 -1.22
CA ASP A 21 -8.95 -11.71 -1.26
C ASP A 21 -9.06 -12.39 -2.62
N TYR A 22 -8.78 -11.66 -3.70
CA TYR A 22 -8.93 -12.16 -5.08
C TYR A 22 -7.59 -12.33 -5.82
N CYS A 23 -6.45 -12.32 -5.12
CA CYS A 23 -5.17 -12.53 -5.78
C CYS A 23 -5.03 -14.01 -6.23
N PRO A 24 -4.91 -14.31 -7.54
CA PRO A 24 -4.78 -15.69 -8.02
C PRO A 24 -3.39 -16.30 -7.76
N LYS A 25 -2.50 -15.55 -7.12
CA LYS A 25 -1.12 -15.94 -6.80
C LYS A 25 -0.86 -16.00 -5.30
N ASP A 26 -1.90 -15.81 -4.47
CA ASP A 26 -1.83 -15.83 -3.01
C ASP A 26 -0.69 -14.95 -2.44
N LEU A 27 -0.46 -13.79 -3.05
CA LEU A 27 0.54 -12.84 -2.58
C LEU A 27 0.07 -12.17 -1.29
N PRO A 28 0.99 -11.86 -0.34
CA PRO A 28 0.65 -11.25 0.93
C PRO A 28 0.46 -9.72 0.83
N HIS A 29 -0.44 -9.25 -0.04
CA HIS A 29 -0.70 -7.83 -0.29
C HIS A 29 -0.98 -7.01 0.97
N GLN A 30 -1.82 -7.52 1.88
CA GLN A 30 -2.18 -6.81 3.11
C GLN A 30 -0.95 -6.43 3.95
N THR A 31 -0.09 -7.42 4.23
CA THR A 31 1.11 -7.22 5.05
C THR A 31 2.12 -6.32 4.34
N GLN A 32 2.33 -6.52 3.03
CA GLN A 32 3.30 -5.77 2.26
C GLN A 32 2.89 -4.29 2.07
N ILE A 33 1.61 -4.02 1.79
CA ILE A 33 1.08 -2.66 1.64
C ILE A 33 1.12 -1.94 3.00
N ALA A 34 0.72 -2.60 4.09
CA ALA A 34 0.80 -2.01 5.43
C ALA A 34 2.25 -1.66 5.83
N PHE A 35 3.21 -2.53 5.48
CA PHE A 35 4.63 -2.27 5.68
C PHE A 35 5.12 -1.05 4.90
N LEU A 36 4.78 -0.97 3.61
CA LEU A 36 5.14 0.17 2.77
C LEU A 36 4.55 1.48 3.33
N ARG A 37 3.26 1.48 3.69
CA ARG A 37 2.59 2.67 4.24
C ARG A 37 3.26 3.17 5.51
N LYS A 38 3.65 2.27 6.43
CA LYS A 38 4.39 2.61 7.66
C LYS A 38 5.76 3.19 7.34
N LYS A 39 6.49 2.61 6.38
CA LYS A 39 7.79 3.13 5.97
C LYS A 39 7.67 4.54 5.41
N MET A 40 6.76 4.76 4.45
CA MET A 40 6.58 6.05 3.80
C MET A 40 6.11 7.14 4.77
N ALA A 41 5.27 6.79 5.75
CA ALA A 41 4.81 7.74 6.77
C ALA A 41 5.92 8.20 7.74
N LEU A 42 7.03 7.46 7.81
CA LEU A 42 8.17 7.78 8.69
C LEU A 42 9.36 8.39 7.92
N VAL A 43 9.27 8.50 6.59
CA VAL A 43 10.26 9.23 5.79
C VAL A 43 10.09 10.72 6.05
N LYS A 44 11.15 11.37 6.54
CA LYS A 44 11.24 12.83 6.71
C LYS A 44 11.79 13.48 5.46
#